data_AF-A0AAD1WM03-F1
#
_entry.id   AF-A0AAD1WM03-F1
#
_cell.length_a   1.000
_cell.length_b   1.000
_cell.length_c   1.000
_cell.angle_alpha   90.00
_cell.angle_beta   90.00
_cell.angle_gamma   90.00
#
_symmetry.space_group_name_H-M   'P 1'
#
loop_
_entity.id
_entity.type
_entity.pdbx_description
1 polymer ?
#
loop_
_entity_poly.entity_id
_entity_poly.type
_entity_poly.pdbx_seq_one_letter_code
_entity_poly.pdbx_strand_id
1 'polypeptide(L)'
;MSSMNCYMSQNCEKEDSGNDSQPIYQVLQPKQRKLVLHLDLNNTILVSDAVTGQGPTAALNSYLSTVTWGKLSDTGEWQWLNDCLSVTPPSKDAINYYTKFGRSTDFVDTELGRRFKEVHNHHMKLLEWKGEHDKVFTQVGEDRKAYNWILPSFFYLIEKLHQQGRQFTIILRTFGTDLPLVLQAVHSAFTGKHPHFPQLQNIPMTVDLTPGKIRCSKRVSVLTRGSDRISTKANEGVIYDYFSTMTGIGGFQDHFEWWARNSFTGVGGKPFWINPSDCDAQHIIIDDNIRLNEEDTIVNCRMLLSKENGQEYRAVPTSEVYDVCLVQTDLLRAIAEEGYFLDCVRKCEENYEHYLSTLQDE
;
A
#
# COMPACT_ATOMS: atom_id res chain seq x y z
N MET A 1 -43.16 63.29 36.43
CA MET A 1 -41.82 63.33 35.78
C MET A 1 -41.88 62.36 34.61
N SER A 2 -42.55 62.78 33.54
CA SER A 2 -41.98 63.16 32.22
C SER A 2 -41.35 61.94 31.51
N SER A 3 -41.74 61.49 30.31
CA SER A 3 -42.65 61.95 29.24
C SER A 3 -42.66 60.80 28.19
N MET A 4 -43.79 60.23 27.75
CA MET A 4 -44.73 60.63 26.69
C MET A 4 -44.24 60.40 25.22
N ASN A 5 -45.08 59.66 24.47
CA ASN A 5 -45.26 59.56 22.99
C ASN A 5 -44.21 58.80 22.14
N CYS A 6 -44.53 57.80 21.31
CA CYS A 6 -45.57 57.55 20.28
C CYS A 6 -45.19 58.05 18.87
N TYR A 7 -45.49 57.19 17.88
CA TYR A 7 -45.68 57.38 16.44
C TYR A 7 -44.62 56.89 15.43
N MET A 8 -45.13 56.05 14.53
CA MET A 8 -44.68 55.79 13.17
C MET A 8 -44.62 57.06 12.32
N SER A 9 -43.70 57.10 11.34
CA SER A 9 -43.98 57.24 9.89
C SER A 9 -42.89 57.99 9.11
N GLN A 10 -42.54 57.41 7.96
CA GLN A 10 -42.24 58.01 6.65
C GLN A 10 -40.92 58.76 6.34
N ASN A 11 -40.26 58.20 5.30
CA ASN A 11 -39.67 58.80 4.09
C ASN A 11 -38.64 59.95 4.21
N CYS A 12 -37.43 59.72 3.70
CA CYS A 12 -37.00 60.30 2.42
C CYS A 12 -35.59 59.83 2.02
N GLU A 13 -35.42 59.67 0.71
CA GLU A 13 -34.24 59.23 -0.02
C GLU A 13 -33.02 60.13 0.21
N LYS A 14 -31.83 59.52 0.27
CA LYS A 14 -30.62 60.03 -0.37
C LYS A 14 -29.84 58.86 -0.95
N GLU A 15 -29.74 58.84 -2.28
CA GLU A 15 -28.71 58.14 -3.01
C GLU A 15 -27.34 58.64 -2.53
N ASP A 16 -26.46 57.72 -2.13
CA ASP A 16 -25.06 57.91 -2.44
C ASP A 16 -24.40 56.56 -2.76
N SER A 17 -23.62 56.63 -3.80
CA SER A 17 -22.91 55.58 -4.52
C SER A 17 -21.86 54.85 -3.66
N GLY A 18 -21.81 53.52 -3.77
CA GLY A 18 -20.81 52.71 -3.07
C GLY A 18 -20.95 51.23 -3.37
N ASN A 19 -20.36 50.80 -4.49
CA ASN A 19 -20.30 49.43 -4.96
C ASN A 19 -19.33 48.60 -4.10
N ASP A 20 -19.80 48.05 -2.98
CA ASP A 20 -19.03 47.08 -2.18
C ASP A 20 -19.42 45.65 -2.54
N SER A 21 -18.95 45.21 -3.71
CA SER A 21 -18.79 43.79 -4.01
C SER A 21 -17.67 43.22 -3.14
N GLN A 22 -18.03 42.69 -1.96
CA GLN A 22 -17.12 41.88 -1.16
C GLN A 22 -16.76 40.61 -1.93
N PRO A 23 -15.46 40.31 -2.12
CA PRO A 23 -15.07 39.06 -2.77
C PRO A 23 -15.42 37.90 -1.84
N ILE A 24 -16.30 37.02 -2.33
CA ILE A 24 -16.44 35.68 -1.78
C ILE A 24 -15.09 35.01 -2.01
N TYR A 25 -14.23 35.02 -0.99
CA TYR A 25 -13.12 34.11 -0.91
C TYR A 25 -13.72 32.71 -0.73
N GLN A 26 -14.05 32.07 -1.85
CA GLN A 26 -14.07 30.62 -1.89
C GLN A 26 -12.66 30.20 -1.50
N VAL A 27 -12.50 29.74 -0.26
CA VAL A 27 -11.34 28.96 0.14
C VAL A 27 -11.33 27.78 -0.83
N LEU A 28 -10.51 27.87 -1.88
CA LEU A 28 -10.25 26.77 -2.78
C LEU A 28 -9.70 25.68 -1.87
N GLN A 29 -10.53 24.67 -1.57
CA GLN A 29 -10.01 23.50 -0.88
C GLN A 29 -8.87 22.97 -1.75
N PRO A 30 -7.71 22.65 -1.16
CA PRO A 30 -6.61 22.08 -1.90
C PRO A 30 -7.13 20.92 -2.74
N LYS A 31 -6.85 20.94 -4.05
CA LYS A 31 -7.25 19.86 -4.95
C LYS A 31 -6.64 18.57 -4.40
N GLN A 32 -7.47 17.62 -3.99
CA GLN A 32 -6.99 16.30 -3.57
C GLN A 32 -6.37 15.60 -4.78
N ARG A 33 -5.12 15.17 -4.62
CA ARG A 33 -4.43 14.35 -5.63
C ARG A 33 -5.17 13.02 -5.82
N LYS A 34 -5.14 12.52 -7.04
CA LYS A 34 -5.51 11.14 -7.33
C LYS A 34 -4.52 10.20 -6.65
N LEU A 35 -5.05 9.15 -6.01
CA LEU A 35 -4.23 8.11 -5.39
C LEU A 35 -3.92 7.00 -6.40
N VAL A 36 -2.64 6.70 -6.60
CA VAL A 36 -2.18 5.54 -7.38
C VAL A 36 -1.54 4.56 -6.41
N LEU A 37 -2.32 3.55 -6.02
CA LEU A 37 -1.94 2.60 -4.98
C LEU A 37 -1.32 1.35 -5.61
N HIS A 38 -0.04 1.13 -5.37
CA HIS A 38 0.68 -0.08 -5.74
C HIS A 38 0.65 -1.04 -4.56
N LEU A 39 0.02 -2.19 -4.70
CA LEU A 39 -0.10 -3.17 -3.60
C LEU A 39 0.60 -4.45 -3.99
N ASP A 40 1.52 -4.93 -3.15
CA ASP A 40 1.98 -6.30 -3.26
C ASP A 40 0.86 -7.31 -2.98
N LEU A 41 1.06 -8.57 -3.37
CA LEU A 41 0.15 -9.67 -3.12
C LEU A 41 0.47 -10.41 -1.83
N ASN A 42 1.60 -11.12 -1.77
CA ASN A 42 1.85 -12.13 -0.73
C ASN A 42 2.26 -11.45 0.58
N ASN A 43 1.70 -11.89 1.71
CA ASN A 43 1.81 -11.23 3.02
C ASN A 43 1.42 -9.74 3.04
N THR A 44 0.79 -9.24 1.97
CA THR A 44 0.26 -7.88 1.88
C THR A 44 -1.26 -7.92 1.82
N ILE A 45 -1.86 -8.39 0.70
CA ILE A 45 -3.31 -8.61 0.61
C ILE A 45 -3.69 -10.09 0.60
N LEU A 46 -2.73 -11.00 0.49
CA LEU A 46 -2.90 -12.46 0.56
C LEU A 46 -2.12 -13.00 1.76
N VAL A 47 -2.71 -13.95 2.50
CA VAL A 47 -2.00 -14.72 3.54
C VAL A 47 -1.70 -16.10 2.99
N SER A 48 -0.87 -16.17 1.96
CA SER A 48 -0.43 -17.42 1.30
C SER A 48 0.71 -17.09 0.34
N ASP A 49 1.48 -18.09 -0.06
CA ASP A 49 2.50 -17.95 -1.10
C ASP A 49 2.47 -19.14 -2.04
N ALA A 50 1.95 -18.95 -3.26
CA ALA A 50 1.85 -20.02 -4.23
C ALA A 50 3.20 -20.43 -4.82
N VAL A 51 4.20 -19.53 -4.83
CA VAL A 51 5.55 -19.85 -5.34
C VAL A 51 6.22 -20.87 -4.42
N THR A 52 6.02 -20.73 -3.12
CA THR A 52 6.59 -21.64 -2.11
C THR A 52 5.63 -22.72 -1.65
N GLY A 53 4.37 -22.67 -2.11
CA GLY A 53 3.31 -23.61 -1.77
C GLY A 53 2.80 -23.46 -0.33
N GLN A 54 3.05 -22.34 0.32
CA GLN A 54 2.61 -22.08 1.69
C GLN A 54 1.13 -21.71 1.72
N GLY A 55 0.35 -22.45 2.49
CA GLY A 55 -1.00 -22.07 2.86
C GLY A 55 -0.99 -21.02 3.98
N PRO A 56 -2.18 -20.55 4.40
CA PRO A 56 -2.31 -19.48 5.39
C PRO A 56 -1.63 -19.73 6.73
N THR A 57 -1.64 -20.96 7.23
CA THR A 57 -1.01 -21.29 8.51
C THR A 57 0.50 -21.15 8.42
N ALA A 58 1.11 -21.68 7.36
CA ALA A 58 2.55 -21.61 7.13
C ALA A 58 3.01 -20.18 6.81
N ALA A 59 2.24 -19.45 6.00
CA ALA A 59 2.53 -18.06 5.65
C ALA A 59 2.54 -17.15 6.89
N LEU A 60 1.52 -17.26 7.76
CA LEU A 60 1.49 -16.49 9.00
C LEU A 60 2.64 -16.85 9.95
N ASN A 61 3.01 -18.14 10.04
CA ASN A 61 4.20 -18.56 10.80
C ASN A 61 5.48 -17.92 10.27
N SER A 62 5.66 -17.95 8.94
CA SER A 62 6.80 -17.32 8.28
C SER A 62 6.81 -15.81 8.54
N TYR A 63 5.67 -15.12 8.46
CA TYR A 63 5.57 -13.71 8.80
C TYR A 63 5.93 -13.43 10.27
N LEU A 64 5.41 -14.19 11.23
CA LEU A 64 5.73 -13.98 12.65
C LEU A 64 7.24 -14.07 12.94
N SER A 65 7.96 -14.92 12.21
CA SER A 65 9.42 -14.99 12.35
C SER A 65 10.17 -13.72 11.91
N THR A 66 9.56 -12.87 11.07
CA THR A 66 10.19 -11.62 10.59
C THR A 66 9.92 -10.43 11.51
N VAL A 67 8.84 -10.48 12.32
CA VAL A 67 8.40 -9.40 13.21
C VAL A 67 8.61 -9.69 14.71
N THR A 68 9.32 -10.78 15.02
CA THR A 68 9.73 -11.15 16.39
C THR A 68 11.21 -10.90 16.59
N TRP A 69 11.57 -10.23 17.68
CA TRP A 69 12.90 -9.65 17.86
C TRP A 69 13.64 -10.19 19.09
N GLY A 70 14.89 -10.57 18.91
CA GLY A 70 15.80 -11.02 19.95
C GLY A 70 17.20 -10.46 19.77
N LYS A 71 18.13 -10.99 20.56
CA LYS A 71 19.57 -10.74 20.48
C LYS A 71 20.34 -11.99 20.88
N LEU A 72 21.62 -12.04 20.55
CA LEU A 72 22.52 -13.05 21.08
C LEU A 72 23.12 -12.56 22.39
N SER A 73 23.18 -13.43 23.39
CA SER A 73 23.96 -13.20 24.60
C SER A 73 25.46 -13.22 24.29
N ASP A 74 26.27 -12.82 25.26
CA ASP A 74 27.74 -12.93 25.18
C ASP A 74 28.22 -14.39 25.01
N THR A 75 27.40 -15.36 25.40
CA THR A 75 27.64 -16.80 25.22
C THR A 75 27.13 -17.34 23.87
N GLY A 76 26.50 -16.49 23.05
CA GLY A 76 25.94 -16.86 21.74
C GLY A 76 24.53 -17.47 21.78
N GLU A 77 23.88 -17.47 22.95
CA GLU A 77 22.53 -17.99 23.13
C GLU A 77 21.46 -16.96 22.73
N TRP A 78 20.34 -17.42 22.17
CA TRP A 78 19.25 -16.54 21.77
C TRP A 78 18.46 -16.04 22.97
N GLN A 79 18.24 -14.73 23.04
CA GLN A 79 17.41 -14.08 24.03
C GLN A 79 16.38 -13.17 23.37
N TRP A 80 15.10 -13.42 23.63
CA TRP A 80 14.01 -12.54 23.20
C TRP A 80 14.12 -11.17 23.88
N LEU A 81 13.89 -10.09 23.12
CA LEU A 81 13.86 -8.74 23.70
C LEU A 81 12.58 -8.50 24.50
N ASN A 82 11.43 -8.83 23.89
CA ASN A 82 10.11 -8.81 24.48
C ASN A 82 9.13 -9.59 23.59
N ASP A 83 7.86 -9.63 23.99
CA ASP A 83 6.78 -10.29 23.24
C ASP A 83 6.03 -9.31 22.30
N CYS A 84 6.50 -8.07 22.21
CA CYS A 84 5.90 -7.07 21.33
C CYS A 84 6.34 -7.33 19.88
N LEU A 85 5.36 -7.59 19.02
CA LEU A 85 5.55 -7.75 17.59
C LEU A 85 5.70 -6.38 16.95
N SER A 86 6.65 -6.26 16.02
CA SER A 86 6.90 -5.00 15.32
C SER A 86 7.49 -5.27 13.94
N VAL A 87 7.00 -4.53 12.95
CA VAL A 87 7.55 -4.55 11.58
C VAL A 87 8.96 -3.93 11.51
N THR A 88 9.29 -3.04 12.45
CA THR A 88 10.60 -2.41 12.58
C THR A 88 11.36 -2.91 13.82
N PRO A 89 12.70 -2.90 13.79
CA PRO A 89 13.50 -3.30 14.95
C PRO A 89 13.24 -2.37 16.15
N PRO A 90 12.99 -2.93 17.36
CA PRO A 90 12.78 -2.12 18.56
C PRO A 90 14.06 -1.44 19.07
N SER A 91 15.25 -1.88 18.61
CA SER A 91 16.55 -1.27 18.91
C SER A 91 17.57 -1.62 17.82
N LYS A 92 18.70 -0.88 17.80
CA LYS A 92 19.74 -1.05 16.78
C LYS A 92 20.38 -2.45 16.76
N ASP A 93 20.48 -3.09 17.93
CA ASP A 93 21.09 -4.41 18.08
C ASP A 93 20.07 -5.56 18.00
N ALA A 94 18.79 -5.24 17.73
CA ALA A 94 17.75 -6.23 17.59
C ALA A 94 17.91 -7.02 16.29
N ILE A 95 17.85 -8.34 16.39
CA ILE A 95 17.86 -9.26 15.27
C ILE A 95 16.52 -9.97 15.25
N ASN A 96 15.84 -10.04 14.11
CA ASN A 96 14.61 -10.83 14.02
C ASN A 96 14.93 -12.32 13.90
N TYR A 97 13.97 -13.17 14.26
CA TYR A 97 14.16 -14.62 14.25
C TYR A 97 14.54 -15.14 12.86
N TYR A 98 13.88 -14.64 11.82
CA TYR A 98 14.12 -14.99 10.42
C TYR A 98 15.59 -14.76 10.00
N THR A 99 16.18 -13.61 10.30
CA THR A 99 17.56 -13.30 9.93
C THR A 99 18.55 -14.23 10.64
N LYS A 100 18.24 -14.64 11.88
CA LYS A 100 19.12 -15.52 12.66
C LYS A 100 19.02 -16.99 12.26
N PHE A 101 17.80 -17.49 12.04
CA PHE A 101 17.51 -18.92 11.91
C PHE A 101 17.00 -19.32 10.51
N GLY A 102 16.72 -18.34 9.65
CA GLY A 102 16.11 -18.54 8.34
C GLY A 102 14.58 -18.64 8.39
N ARG A 103 14.00 -18.98 7.24
CA ARG A 103 12.56 -19.17 7.07
C ARG A 103 12.07 -20.36 7.92
N SER A 104 10.98 -20.16 8.65
CA SER A 104 10.27 -21.22 9.37
C SER A 104 8.77 -21.18 9.07
N THR A 105 8.23 -22.32 8.64
CA THR A 105 6.78 -22.51 8.35
C THR A 105 6.00 -22.99 9.56
N ASP A 106 6.70 -23.34 10.62
CA ASP A 106 6.23 -23.96 11.86
C ASP A 106 6.75 -23.21 13.10
N PHE A 107 7.05 -21.91 12.93
CA PHE A 107 7.73 -21.08 13.92
C PHE A 107 7.12 -21.21 15.33
N VAL A 108 5.80 -21.10 15.44
CA VAL A 108 5.11 -21.19 16.75
C VAL A 108 4.99 -22.59 17.32
N ASP A 109 5.45 -23.62 16.60
CA ASP A 109 5.55 -24.99 17.10
C ASP A 109 6.99 -25.35 17.52
N THR A 110 7.96 -24.48 17.22
CA THR A 110 9.34 -24.61 17.72
C THR A 110 9.46 -24.28 19.21
N GLU A 111 10.52 -24.76 19.87
CA GLU A 111 10.77 -24.47 21.29
C GLU A 111 10.89 -22.96 21.57
N LEU A 112 11.53 -22.21 20.66
CA LEU A 112 11.75 -20.77 20.79
C LEU A 112 10.49 -19.96 20.43
N GLY A 113 9.76 -20.38 19.40
CA GLY A 113 8.61 -19.63 18.88
C GLY A 113 7.28 -19.93 19.57
N ARG A 114 7.16 -21.02 20.34
CA ARG A 114 5.90 -21.42 21.04
C ARG A 114 5.23 -20.32 21.87
N ARG A 115 5.99 -19.34 22.34
CA ARG A 115 5.46 -18.20 23.07
C ARG A 115 4.54 -17.29 22.24
N PHE A 116 4.69 -17.31 20.91
CA PHE A 116 3.87 -16.52 19.97
C PHE A 116 2.66 -17.30 19.43
N LYS A 117 2.43 -18.54 19.91
CA LYS A 117 1.36 -19.41 19.44
C LYS A 117 -0.03 -18.83 19.66
N GLU A 118 -0.25 -18.11 20.76
CA GLU A 118 -1.54 -17.44 21.02
C GLU A 118 -1.83 -16.36 19.98
N VAL A 119 -0.82 -15.58 19.59
CA VAL A 119 -0.96 -14.56 18.55
C VAL A 119 -1.29 -15.19 17.21
N HIS A 120 -0.57 -16.25 16.82
CA HIS A 120 -0.85 -17.00 15.60
C HIS A 120 -2.29 -17.51 15.58
N ASN A 121 -2.70 -18.25 16.62
CA ASN A 121 -4.06 -18.80 16.72
C ASN A 121 -5.15 -17.72 16.67
N HIS A 122 -4.91 -16.59 17.33
CA HIS A 122 -5.84 -15.46 17.32
C HIS A 122 -6.04 -14.92 15.89
N HIS A 123 -4.96 -14.66 15.16
CA HIS A 123 -5.04 -14.12 13.80
C HIS A 123 -5.57 -15.14 12.79
N MET A 124 -5.25 -16.43 12.94
CA MET A 124 -5.88 -17.48 12.13
C MET A 124 -7.40 -17.50 12.33
N LYS A 125 -7.89 -17.30 13.56
CA LYS A 125 -9.34 -17.25 13.84
C LYS A 125 -10.03 -16.04 13.18
N LEU A 126 -9.34 -14.91 13.11
CA LEU A 126 -9.82 -13.70 12.42
C LEU A 126 -9.84 -13.90 10.90
N LEU A 127 -8.82 -14.55 10.35
CA LEU A 127 -8.71 -14.85 8.92
C LEU A 127 -9.69 -15.93 8.45
N GLU A 128 -10.15 -16.80 9.36
CA GLU A 128 -11.03 -17.94 9.05
C GLU A 128 -12.33 -17.48 8.38
N TRP A 129 -12.61 -18.06 7.21
CA TRP A 129 -13.79 -17.76 6.42
C TRP A 129 -15.07 -18.14 7.17
N LYS A 130 -16.08 -17.27 7.16
CA LYS A 130 -17.38 -17.53 7.77
C LYS A 130 -18.36 -17.97 6.70
N GLY A 131 -18.82 -19.22 6.77
CA GLY A 131 -19.77 -19.80 5.82
C GLY A 131 -19.18 -20.92 4.98
N GLU A 132 -19.85 -21.26 3.88
CA GLU A 132 -19.41 -22.32 2.98
C GLU A 132 -18.15 -21.91 2.21
N HIS A 133 -17.28 -22.88 1.96
CA HIS A 133 -16.05 -22.70 1.18
C HIS A 133 -16.38 -22.16 -0.22
N ASP A 134 -15.75 -21.05 -0.59
CA ASP A 134 -15.86 -20.45 -1.91
C ASP A 134 -14.56 -20.66 -2.70
N LYS A 135 -14.67 -21.23 -3.91
CA LYS A 135 -13.51 -21.59 -4.75
C LYS A 135 -12.72 -20.39 -5.27
N VAL A 136 -13.29 -19.19 -5.23
CA VAL A 136 -12.70 -17.95 -5.73
C VAL A 136 -12.15 -17.12 -4.58
N PHE A 137 -12.85 -17.06 -3.44
CA PHE A 137 -12.51 -16.13 -2.35
C PHE A 137 -11.84 -16.79 -1.15
N THR A 138 -11.70 -18.12 -1.15
CA THR A 138 -11.09 -18.83 -0.02
C THR A 138 -9.92 -19.71 -0.41
N GLN A 139 -8.98 -19.82 0.53
CA GLN A 139 -7.84 -20.71 0.48
C GLN A 139 -7.97 -21.73 1.60
N VAL A 140 -7.81 -23.03 1.27
CA VAL A 140 -7.78 -24.08 2.29
C VAL A 140 -6.38 -24.12 2.91
N GLY A 141 -6.32 -24.00 4.23
CA GLY A 141 -5.07 -24.08 4.98
C GLY A 141 -4.67 -25.51 5.31
N GLU A 142 -3.48 -25.63 5.88
CA GLU A 142 -2.85 -26.89 6.28
C GLU A 142 -3.71 -27.66 7.31
N ASP A 143 -4.49 -26.95 8.11
CA ASP A 143 -5.44 -27.51 9.09
C ASP A 143 -6.80 -27.89 8.48
N ARG A 144 -6.92 -27.82 7.15
CA ARG A 144 -8.13 -28.09 6.34
C ARG A 144 -9.29 -27.12 6.56
N LYS A 145 -9.07 -25.99 7.22
CA LYS A 145 -10.07 -24.92 7.28
C LYS A 145 -9.97 -24.00 6.07
N ALA A 146 -11.07 -23.32 5.78
CA ALA A 146 -11.13 -22.28 4.76
C ALA A 146 -10.81 -20.91 5.38
N TYR A 147 -9.96 -20.16 4.71
CA TYR A 147 -9.54 -18.82 5.10
C TYR A 147 -9.87 -17.82 3.99
N ASN A 148 -10.05 -16.55 4.33
CA ASN A 148 -10.12 -15.49 3.33
C ASN A 148 -8.82 -15.51 2.49
N TRP A 149 -8.94 -15.67 1.17
CA TRP A 149 -7.77 -15.69 0.30
C TRP A 149 -7.20 -14.28 0.09
N ILE A 150 -8.09 -13.33 -0.20
CA ILE A 150 -7.81 -11.89 -0.21
C ILE A 150 -8.32 -11.29 1.10
N LEU A 151 -7.50 -10.47 1.76
CA LEU A 151 -7.85 -9.86 3.03
C LEU A 151 -9.09 -8.95 2.92
N PRO A 152 -10.04 -9.05 3.87
CA PRO A 152 -11.21 -8.15 3.92
C PRO A 152 -10.85 -6.66 3.94
N SER A 153 -9.74 -6.28 4.59
CA SER A 153 -9.24 -4.90 4.67
C SER A 153 -8.91 -4.29 3.31
N PHE A 154 -8.54 -5.10 2.30
CA PHE A 154 -8.33 -4.63 0.93
C PHE A 154 -9.64 -4.20 0.26
N PHE A 155 -10.71 -4.99 0.41
CA PHE A 155 -12.02 -4.64 -0.14
C PHE A 155 -12.63 -3.44 0.60
N TYR A 156 -12.43 -3.36 1.91
CA TYR A 156 -12.83 -2.23 2.73
C TYR A 156 -12.16 -0.92 2.28
N LEU A 157 -10.86 -0.94 1.96
CA LEU A 157 -10.13 0.22 1.41
C LEU A 157 -10.83 0.77 0.15
N ILE A 158 -11.14 -0.11 -0.81
CA ILE A 158 -11.78 0.27 -2.07
C ILE A 158 -13.14 0.92 -1.81
N GLU A 159 -13.95 0.27 -0.98
CA GLU A 159 -15.28 0.77 -0.64
C GLU A 159 -15.21 2.15 0.01
N LYS A 160 -14.29 2.34 0.98
CA LYS A 160 -14.17 3.60 1.71
C LYS A 160 -13.64 4.73 0.84
N LEU A 161 -12.63 4.48 0.01
CA LEU A 161 -12.14 5.48 -0.94
C LEU A 161 -13.25 5.92 -1.90
N HIS A 162 -14.07 4.98 -2.39
CA HIS A 162 -15.23 5.32 -3.22
C HIS A 162 -16.28 6.14 -2.46
N GLN A 163 -16.65 5.72 -1.24
CA GLN A 163 -17.61 6.45 -0.39
C GLN A 163 -17.14 7.87 -0.05
N GLN A 164 -15.83 8.07 0.08
CA GLN A 164 -15.20 9.37 0.30
C GLN A 164 -15.09 10.22 -0.98
N GLY A 165 -15.55 9.72 -2.13
CA GLY A 165 -15.47 10.42 -3.42
C GLY A 165 -14.03 10.59 -3.93
N ARG A 166 -13.09 9.76 -3.45
CA ARG A 166 -11.68 9.85 -3.84
C ARG A 166 -11.51 9.39 -5.28
N GLN A 167 -10.64 10.06 -6.03
CA GLN A 167 -10.11 9.53 -7.28
C GLN A 167 -8.94 8.62 -6.97
N PHE A 168 -9.02 7.35 -7.38
CA PHE A 168 -7.94 6.41 -7.15
C PHE A 168 -7.82 5.34 -8.24
N THR A 169 -6.69 4.65 -8.25
CA THR A 169 -6.37 3.50 -9.10
C THR A 169 -5.55 2.52 -8.29
N ILE A 170 -5.80 1.22 -8.48
CA ILE A 170 -5.06 0.17 -7.80
C ILE A 170 -4.25 -0.62 -8.82
N ILE A 171 -2.97 -0.78 -8.52
CA ILE A 171 -2.00 -1.51 -9.30
C ILE A 171 -1.48 -2.65 -8.43
N LEU A 172 -1.98 -3.85 -8.68
CA LEU A 172 -1.50 -5.06 -8.03
C LEU A 172 -0.13 -5.43 -8.58
N ARG A 173 0.83 -5.70 -7.71
CA ARG A 173 2.22 -6.01 -8.08
C ARG A 173 2.66 -7.30 -7.44
N THR A 174 3.47 -8.08 -8.14
CA THR A 174 4.03 -9.31 -7.59
C THR A 174 5.22 -9.76 -8.40
N PHE A 175 6.21 -10.35 -7.75
CA PHE A 175 7.24 -11.13 -8.45
C PHE A 175 6.75 -12.53 -8.85
N GLY A 176 5.69 -13.03 -8.20
CA GLY A 176 5.15 -14.38 -8.38
C GLY A 176 4.22 -14.53 -9.57
N THR A 177 3.42 -15.59 -9.56
CA THR A 177 2.55 -15.99 -10.68
C THR A 177 1.05 -15.83 -10.38
N ASP A 178 0.68 -15.35 -9.19
CA ASP A 178 -0.70 -15.33 -8.69
C ASP A 178 -1.58 -14.26 -9.31
N LEU A 179 -0.96 -13.25 -9.94
CA LEU A 179 -1.65 -12.07 -10.43
C LEU A 179 -2.89 -12.35 -11.31
N PRO A 180 -2.88 -13.29 -12.29
CA PRO A 180 -4.07 -13.58 -13.09
C PRO A 180 -5.24 -14.10 -12.24
N LEU A 181 -4.97 -14.96 -11.25
CA LEU A 181 -6.01 -15.51 -10.39
C LEU A 181 -6.57 -14.45 -9.44
N VAL A 182 -5.70 -13.59 -8.89
CA VAL A 182 -6.13 -12.48 -8.02
C VAL A 182 -6.98 -11.48 -8.80
N LEU A 183 -6.58 -11.09 -10.02
CA LEU A 183 -7.38 -10.20 -10.86
C LEU A 183 -8.77 -10.78 -11.14
N GLN A 184 -8.87 -12.10 -11.36
CA GLN A 184 -10.17 -12.76 -11.55
C GLN A 184 -11.03 -12.79 -10.29
N ALA A 185 -10.42 -12.99 -9.12
CA ALA A 185 -11.15 -12.92 -7.85
C ALA A 185 -11.65 -11.50 -7.58
N VAL A 186 -10.80 -10.47 -7.76
CA VAL A 186 -11.20 -9.07 -7.62
C VAL A 186 -12.31 -8.72 -8.61
N HIS A 187 -12.17 -9.10 -9.89
CA HIS A 187 -13.24 -8.92 -10.88
C HIS A 187 -14.54 -9.60 -10.44
N SER A 188 -14.47 -10.84 -9.95
CA SER A 188 -15.65 -11.55 -9.44
C SER A 188 -16.33 -10.79 -8.30
N ALA A 189 -15.58 -10.18 -7.38
CA ALA A 189 -16.11 -9.33 -6.33
C ALA A 189 -16.87 -8.10 -6.89
N PHE A 190 -16.30 -7.42 -7.90
CA PHE A 190 -16.95 -6.31 -8.61
C PHE A 190 -18.13 -6.73 -9.49
N THR A 191 -18.32 -8.02 -9.76
CA THR A 191 -19.55 -8.55 -10.37
C THR A 191 -20.62 -8.97 -9.35
N GLY A 192 -20.44 -8.61 -8.08
CA GLY A 192 -21.41 -8.88 -7.00
C GLY A 192 -21.34 -10.31 -6.46
N LYS A 193 -20.30 -11.08 -6.80
CA LYS A 193 -20.18 -12.48 -6.37
C LYS A 193 -19.55 -12.65 -5.00
N HIS A 194 -18.94 -11.60 -4.42
CA HIS A 194 -18.33 -11.72 -3.09
C HIS A 194 -19.42 -11.67 -2.00
N PRO A 195 -19.62 -12.73 -1.20
CA PRO A 195 -20.75 -12.81 -0.26
C PRO A 195 -20.68 -11.78 0.87
N HIS A 196 -19.47 -11.45 1.34
CA HIS A 196 -19.26 -10.44 2.39
C HIS A 196 -19.10 -9.00 1.87
N PHE A 197 -18.94 -8.80 0.56
CA PHE A 197 -18.74 -7.48 -0.05
C PHE A 197 -19.61 -7.27 -1.30
N PRO A 198 -20.94 -7.53 -1.23
CA PRO A 198 -21.82 -7.43 -2.39
C PRO A 198 -21.95 -5.99 -2.95
N GLN A 199 -21.67 -4.98 -2.12
CA GLN A 199 -21.71 -3.57 -2.47
C GLN A 199 -20.65 -3.14 -3.49
N LEU A 200 -19.56 -3.92 -3.66
CA LEU A 200 -18.51 -3.61 -4.63
C LEU A 200 -19.02 -3.54 -6.07
N GLN A 201 -20.11 -4.25 -6.39
CA GLN A 201 -20.74 -4.19 -7.72
C GLN A 201 -21.29 -2.82 -8.09
N ASN A 202 -21.52 -1.95 -7.11
CA ASN A 202 -22.03 -0.61 -7.32
C ASN A 202 -20.92 0.43 -7.53
N ILE A 203 -19.65 0.05 -7.36
CA ILE A 203 -18.51 0.93 -7.55
C ILE A 203 -18.18 0.99 -9.05
N PRO A 204 -18.18 2.17 -9.69
CA PRO A 204 -17.96 2.32 -11.13
C PRO A 204 -16.46 2.21 -11.48
N MET A 205 -15.83 1.09 -11.16
CA MET A 205 -14.45 0.77 -11.50
C MET A 205 -14.38 -0.52 -12.30
N THR A 206 -13.50 -0.55 -13.29
CA THR A 206 -13.20 -1.73 -14.09
C THR A 206 -11.99 -2.47 -13.54
N VAL A 207 -12.00 -3.80 -13.64
CA VAL A 207 -10.83 -4.64 -13.38
C VAL A 207 -10.26 -5.11 -14.71
N ASP A 208 -9.05 -4.69 -15.05
CA ASP A 208 -8.32 -5.15 -16.23
C ASP A 208 -7.72 -6.53 -15.96
N LEU A 209 -8.28 -7.53 -16.61
CA LEU A 209 -7.86 -8.94 -16.49
C LEU A 209 -6.59 -9.26 -17.27
N THR A 210 -6.03 -8.31 -18.02
CA THR A 210 -4.79 -8.49 -18.80
C THR A 210 -3.57 -8.17 -17.94
N PRO A 211 -2.83 -9.16 -17.44
CA PRO A 211 -1.68 -8.90 -16.58
C PRO A 211 -0.58 -8.22 -17.38
N GLY A 212 -0.08 -7.09 -16.86
CA GLY A 212 1.12 -6.47 -17.38
C GLY A 212 2.39 -7.14 -16.85
N LYS A 213 3.53 -6.72 -17.40
CA LYS A 213 4.87 -7.14 -16.97
C LYS A 213 5.79 -5.94 -16.90
N ILE A 214 6.63 -5.89 -15.88
CA ILE A 214 7.75 -4.96 -15.79
C ILE A 214 9.04 -5.75 -15.88
N ARG A 215 9.90 -5.40 -16.82
CA ARG A 215 11.19 -6.05 -17.04
C ARG A 215 12.31 -5.01 -17.01
N CYS A 216 13.12 -5.13 -15.97
CA CYS A 216 14.28 -4.28 -15.71
C CYS A 216 15.56 -4.81 -16.37
N SER A 217 16.49 -3.89 -16.62
CA SER A 217 17.87 -4.13 -17.02
C SER A 217 18.76 -3.09 -16.34
N LYS A 218 20.08 -3.13 -16.59
CA LYS A 218 21.02 -2.14 -16.04
C LYS A 218 20.69 -0.68 -16.40
N ARG A 219 19.99 -0.44 -17.52
CA ARG A 219 19.79 0.92 -18.05
C ARG A 219 18.33 1.33 -18.15
N VAL A 220 17.42 0.38 -18.30
CA VAL A 220 16.02 0.67 -18.61
C VAL A 220 15.08 -0.28 -17.91
N SER A 221 13.91 0.23 -17.59
CA SER A 221 12.72 -0.55 -17.22
C SER A 221 11.75 -0.53 -18.40
N VAL A 222 11.19 -1.69 -18.73
CA VAL A 222 10.20 -1.84 -19.80
C VAL A 222 8.92 -2.40 -19.21
N LEU A 223 7.82 -1.66 -19.37
CA LEU A 223 6.47 -2.10 -19.05
C LEU A 223 5.78 -2.61 -20.32
N THR A 224 5.11 -3.75 -20.24
CA THR A 224 4.27 -4.29 -21.32
C THR A 224 2.91 -4.73 -20.80
N ARG A 225 1.83 -4.39 -21.50
CA ARG A 225 0.47 -4.89 -21.23
C ARG A 225 -0.33 -4.89 -22.52
N GLY A 226 -0.89 -6.04 -22.93
CA GLY A 226 -1.55 -6.14 -24.23
C GLY A 226 -0.62 -5.70 -25.37
N SER A 227 -1.05 -4.70 -26.15
CA SER A 227 -0.24 -4.07 -27.20
C SER A 227 0.73 -2.99 -26.69
N ASP A 228 0.56 -2.51 -25.46
CA ASP A 228 1.38 -1.43 -24.91
C ASP A 228 2.79 -1.92 -24.62
N ARG A 229 3.77 -1.10 -25.00
CA ARG A 229 5.19 -1.30 -24.66
C ARG A 229 5.82 0.06 -24.36
N ILE A 230 6.04 0.31 -23.08
CA ILE A 230 6.56 1.57 -22.54
C ILE A 230 7.97 1.34 -21.98
N SER A 231 8.92 2.22 -22.26
CA SER A 231 10.34 2.01 -21.93
C SER A 231 10.99 3.30 -21.44
N THR A 232 11.68 3.23 -20.29
CA THR A 232 12.37 4.40 -19.71
C THR A 232 13.60 4.88 -20.48
N LYS A 233 13.97 4.20 -21.57
CA LYS A 233 15.14 4.53 -22.41
C LYS A 233 15.22 5.99 -22.84
N ALA A 234 14.09 6.60 -23.19
CA ALA A 234 14.04 7.97 -23.72
C ALA A 234 13.60 9.00 -22.66
N ASN A 235 12.78 8.56 -21.71
CA ASN A 235 12.26 9.39 -20.63
C ASN A 235 12.09 8.50 -19.40
N GLU A 236 12.73 8.84 -18.28
CA GLU A 236 12.61 8.06 -17.05
C GLU A 236 11.18 8.09 -16.47
N GLY A 237 10.46 9.21 -16.61
CA GLY A 237 9.12 9.37 -16.05
C GLY A 237 7.99 8.72 -16.86
N VAL A 238 8.26 8.16 -18.03
CA VAL A 238 7.19 7.65 -18.91
C VAL A 238 6.38 6.50 -18.30
N ILE A 239 6.97 5.68 -17.42
CA ILE A 239 6.23 4.63 -16.70
C ILE A 239 5.40 5.24 -15.56
N TYR A 240 5.90 6.29 -14.91
CA TYR A 240 5.14 7.05 -13.92
C TYR A 240 3.88 7.63 -14.59
N ASP A 241 4.03 8.33 -15.72
CA ASP A 241 2.91 8.91 -16.47
C ASP A 241 1.89 7.85 -16.92
N TYR A 242 2.37 6.69 -17.36
CA TYR A 242 1.51 5.56 -17.71
C TYR A 242 0.64 5.13 -16.51
N PHE A 243 1.24 5.00 -15.34
CA PHE A 243 0.50 4.65 -14.12
C PHE A 243 -0.44 5.77 -13.64
N SER A 244 -0.02 7.03 -13.72
CA SER A 244 -0.85 8.19 -13.36
C SER A 244 -2.11 8.27 -14.20
N THR A 245 -2.07 7.84 -15.47
CA THR A 245 -3.22 7.85 -16.39
C THR A 245 -4.11 6.60 -16.32
N MET A 246 -3.66 5.52 -15.68
CA MET A 246 -4.49 4.31 -15.51
C MET A 246 -5.78 4.61 -14.73
N THR A 247 -6.83 3.83 -14.98
CA THR A 247 -8.09 3.91 -14.21
C THR A 247 -8.50 2.50 -13.77
N GLY A 248 -9.32 2.40 -12.72
CA GLY A 248 -9.79 1.12 -12.20
C GLY A 248 -8.72 0.33 -11.45
N ILE A 249 -8.73 -0.98 -11.64
CA ILE A 249 -7.79 -1.94 -11.02
C ILE A 249 -7.09 -2.70 -12.14
N GLY A 250 -5.77 -2.82 -12.06
CA GLY A 250 -4.98 -3.70 -12.93
C GLY A 250 -3.79 -4.25 -12.17
N GLY A 251 -2.87 -4.92 -12.86
CA GLY A 251 -1.64 -5.32 -12.20
C GLY A 251 -0.51 -5.72 -13.12
N PHE A 252 0.68 -5.80 -12.54
CA PHE A 252 1.94 -6.05 -13.23
C PHE A 252 2.77 -7.09 -12.48
N GLN A 253 3.25 -8.07 -13.23
CA GLN A 253 4.27 -8.98 -12.73
C GLN A 253 5.64 -8.31 -12.83
N ASP A 254 6.33 -8.21 -11.72
CA ASP A 254 7.69 -7.70 -11.57
C ASP A 254 8.77 -8.67 -12.05
N HIS A 255 10.02 -8.20 -12.15
CA HIS A 255 11.12 -8.93 -12.78
C HIS A 255 11.90 -9.78 -11.77
N PHE A 256 11.37 -10.94 -11.38
CA PHE A 256 11.99 -11.78 -10.35
C PHE A 256 13.43 -12.18 -10.71
N GLU A 257 13.68 -12.58 -11.96
CA GLU A 257 15.03 -12.99 -12.39
C GLU A 257 16.03 -11.84 -12.33
N TRP A 258 15.58 -10.59 -12.46
CA TRP A 258 16.42 -9.42 -12.28
C TRP A 258 16.69 -9.16 -10.79
N TRP A 259 15.69 -9.28 -9.94
CA TRP A 259 15.86 -9.16 -8.50
C TRP A 259 16.85 -10.19 -7.94
N ALA A 260 16.70 -11.45 -8.33
CA ALA A 260 17.62 -12.54 -7.95
C ALA A 260 19.06 -12.30 -8.44
N ARG A 261 19.25 -11.78 -9.66
CA ARG A 261 20.59 -11.44 -10.20
C ARG A 261 21.26 -10.25 -9.49
N ASN A 262 20.50 -9.44 -8.77
CA ASN A 262 21.00 -8.32 -7.97
C ASN A 262 20.92 -8.64 -6.47
N SER A 263 21.11 -9.93 -6.12
CA SER A 263 21.23 -10.42 -4.75
C SER A 263 20.03 -10.08 -3.86
N PHE A 264 18.83 -10.00 -4.44
CA PHE A 264 17.59 -9.66 -3.73
C PHE A 264 17.60 -8.28 -3.05
N THR A 265 18.48 -7.38 -3.46
CA THR A 265 18.55 -5.99 -2.95
C THR A 265 17.56 -5.06 -3.64
N GLY A 266 17.35 -3.87 -3.07
CA GLY A 266 16.51 -2.81 -3.65
C GLY A 266 16.92 -2.42 -5.07
N VAL A 267 18.20 -2.55 -5.45
CA VAL A 267 18.66 -2.29 -6.83
C VAL A 267 17.95 -3.18 -7.86
N GLY A 268 17.73 -4.45 -7.51
CA GLY A 268 16.99 -5.41 -8.33
C GLY A 268 15.48 -5.40 -8.11
N GLY A 269 15.02 -4.67 -7.10
CA GLY A 269 13.65 -4.65 -6.60
C GLY A 269 12.63 -4.05 -7.56
N LYS A 270 11.41 -3.86 -7.06
CA LYS A 270 10.29 -3.26 -7.80
C LYS A 270 10.63 -1.81 -8.13
N PRO A 271 10.75 -1.42 -9.41
CA PRO A 271 10.96 -0.01 -9.74
C PRO A 271 9.72 0.79 -9.36
N PHE A 272 9.96 1.90 -8.66
CA PHE A 272 8.95 2.81 -8.15
C PHE A 272 9.42 4.25 -8.33
N TRP A 273 8.57 5.06 -8.98
CA TRP A 273 8.88 6.44 -9.32
C TRP A 273 8.03 7.39 -8.49
N ILE A 274 8.66 8.45 -8.00
CA ILE A 274 8.04 9.54 -7.24
C ILE A 274 8.27 10.83 -8.00
N ASN A 275 7.23 11.64 -8.18
CA ASN A 275 7.32 12.94 -8.84
C ASN A 275 6.79 14.04 -7.91
N PRO A 276 7.67 14.72 -7.14
CA PRO A 276 7.25 15.81 -6.26
C PRO A 276 6.62 17.00 -6.99
N SER A 277 6.90 17.17 -8.28
CA SER A 277 6.30 18.23 -9.11
C SER A 277 4.90 17.89 -9.64
N ASP A 278 4.42 16.65 -9.48
CA ASP A 278 3.07 16.26 -9.86
C ASP A 278 2.06 16.72 -8.79
N CYS A 279 1.22 17.69 -9.17
CA CYS A 279 0.15 18.21 -8.33
C CYS A 279 -1.19 17.49 -8.52
N ASP A 280 -1.26 16.51 -9.43
CA ASP A 280 -2.46 15.77 -9.80
C ASP A 280 -2.48 14.34 -9.23
N ALA A 281 -1.32 13.70 -9.04
CA ALA A 281 -1.24 12.32 -8.56
C ALA A 281 -0.23 12.11 -7.41
N GLN A 282 -0.58 11.24 -6.47
CA GLN A 282 0.32 10.70 -5.45
C GLN A 282 0.39 9.18 -5.61
N HIS A 283 1.60 8.65 -5.68
CA HIS A 283 1.83 7.20 -5.75
C HIS A 283 2.23 6.69 -4.38
N ILE A 284 1.60 5.61 -3.92
CA ILE A 284 1.92 4.93 -2.67
C ILE A 284 2.15 3.46 -2.99
N ILE A 285 3.24 2.86 -2.51
CA ILE A 285 3.47 1.41 -2.59
C ILE A 285 3.43 0.79 -1.19
N ILE A 286 2.65 -0.28 -1.06
CA ILE A 286 2.50 -1.06 0.16
C ILE A 286 2.98 -2.48 -0.13
N ASP A 287 3.96 -2.94 0.64
CA ASP A 287 4.64 -4.22 0.44
C ASP A 287 5.23 -4.72 1.76
N ASP A 288 5.10 -6.01 2.06
CA ASP A 288 5.59 -6.60 3.31
C ASP A 288 7.12 -6.62 3.42
N ASN A 289 7.84 -6.50 2.30
CA ASN A 289 9.30 -6.55 2.21
C ASN A 289 9.96 -5.16 2.03
N ILE A 290 9.23 -4.08 2.28
CA ILE A 290 9.85 -2.76 2.48
C ILE A 290 10.61 -2.78 3.81
N ARG A 291 11.86 -2.32 3.79
CA ARG A 291 12.75 -2.24 4.97
C ARG A 291 13.43 -0.88 5.01
N LEU A 292 13.64 -0.33 6.20
CA LEU A 292 14.42 0.91 6.36
C LEU A 292 15.91 0.75 6.02
N ASN A 293 16.40 -0.49 5.90
CA ASN A 293 17.75 -0.80 5.42
C ASN A 293 17.73 -1.05 3.91
N GLU A 294 18.57 -0.33 3.17
CA GLU A 294 18.69 -0.44 1.71
C GLU A 294 19.21 -1.80 1.23
N GLU A 295 19.92 -2.54 2.08
CA GLU A 295 20.46 -3.86 1.72
C GLU A 295 19.38 -4.93 1.56
N ASP A 296 18.20 -4.73 2.16
CA ASP A 296 17.15 -5.75 2.30
C ASP A 296 15.75 -5.24 1.92
N THR A 297 15.65 -4.02 1.37
CA THR A 297 14.36 -3.47 0.90
C THR A 297 14.02 -3.96 -0.51
N ILE A 298 12.75 -4.23 -0.77
CA ILE A 298 12.29 -4.79 -2.04
C ILE A 298 12.01 -3.75 -3.14
N VAL A 299 12.04 -2.45 -2.81
CA VAL A 299 11.65 -1.36 -3.72
C VAL A 299 12.89 -0.60 -4.21
N ASN A 300 12.92 -0.30 -5.51
CA ASN A 300 13.91 0.59 -6.12
C ASN A 300 13.29 1.98 -6.32
N CYS A 301 13.46 2.87 -5.34
CA CYS A 301 12.86 4.20 -5.35
C CYS A 301 13.65 5.20 -6.18
N ARG A 302 12.94 5.88 -7.08
CA ARG A 302 13.49 6.87 -8.01
C ARG A 302 12.65 8.14 -7.95
N MET A 303 13.26 9.22 -7.49
CA MET A 303 12.64 10.54 -7.54
C MET A 303 12.95 11.21 -8.87
N LEU A 304 11.91 11.54 -9.63
CA LEU A 304 12.02 12.28 -10.87
C LEU A 304 12.38 13.74 -10.57
N LEU A 305 13.34 14.26 -11.34
CA LEU A 305 13.80 15.65 -11.25
C LEU A 305 13.35 16.42 -12.49
N SER A 306 12.74 17.57 -12.29
CA SER A 306 12.39 18.51 -13.35
C SER A 306 13.63 19.28 -13.79
N LYS A 307 14.26 18.89 -14.91
CA LYS A 307 15.31 19.67 -15.57
C LYS A 307 14.92 20.01 -17.02
N GLU A 308 15.36 21.19 -17.48
CA GLU A 308 15.04 21.76 -18.80
C GLU A 308 15.45 20.88 -20.00
N ASN A 309 16.36 19.90 -19.81
CA ASN A 309 16.90 19.04 -20.88
C ASN A 309 16.46 17.56 -20.79
N GLY A 310 15.45 17.24 -19.96
CA GLY A 310 14.91 15.89 -19.78
C GLY A 310 14.70 15.52 -18.31
N GLN A 311 13.82 14.55 -18.03
CA GLN A 311 13.63 14.01 -16.68
C GLN A 311 14.80 13.08 -16.31
N GLU A 312 15.69 13.57 -15.46
CA GLU A 312 16.64 12.74 -14.71
C GLU A 312 15.95 12.17 -13.45
N TYR A 313 16.59 11.20 -12.79
CA TYR A 313 16.13 10.73 -11.49
C TYR A 313 17.26 10.68 -10.47
N ARG A 314 16.89 10.83 -9.20
CA ARG A 314 17.73 10.56 -8.03
C ARG A 314 17.26 9.25 -7.40
N ALA A 315 18.19 8.36 -7.08
CA ALA A 315 17.89 7.22 -6.21
C ALA A 315 17.64 7.74 -4.79
N VAL A 316 16.53 7.32 -4.18
CA VAL A 316 16.09 7.84 -2.87
C VAL A 316 16.11 6.70 -1.86
N PRO A 317 16.76 6.87 -0.68
CA PRO A 317 16.70 5.89 0.38
C PRO A 317 15.26 5.63 0.82
N THR A 318 14.95 4.38 1.12
CA THR A 318 13.65 3.96 1.67
C THR A 318 13.28 4.79 2.89
N SER A 319 14.22 5.07 3.78
CA SER A 319 13.98 5.87 4.99
C SER A 319 13.52 7.31 4.72
N GLU A 320 13.90 7.89 3.58
CA GLU A 320 13.53 9.27 3.22
C GLU A 320 12.04 9.37 2.87
N VAL A 321 11.47 8.32 2.28
CA VAL A 321 10.10 8.29 1.76
C VAL A 321 9.22 7.23 2.44
N TYR A 322 9.69 6.70 3.57
CA TYR A 322 8.94 5.78 4.43
C TYR A 322 7.79 6.52 5.10
N ASP A 323 6.60 5.91 5.11
CA ASP A 323 5.33 6.55 5.51
C ASP A 323 4.97 7.82 4.71
N VAL A 324 5.67 8.12 3.62
CA VAL A 324 5.39 9.23 2.69
C VAL A 324 4.82 8.66 1.39
N CYS A 325 5.57 7.75 0.77
CA CYS A 325 5.15 7.00 -0.42
C CYS A 325 5.33 5.49 -0.26
N LEU A 326 6.04 5.02 0.77
CA LEU A 326 6.34 3.62 1.02
C LEU A 326 5.75 3.17 2.35
N VAL A 327 5.10 2.01 2.36
CA VAL A 327 4.54 1.42 3.59
C VAL A 327 4.93 -0.04 3.68
N GLN A 328 5.63 -0.42 4.75
CA GLN A 328 5.79 -1.83 5.09
C GLN A 328 4.48 -2.39 5.63
N THR A 329 3.98 -3.48 5.05
CA THR A 329 2.75 -4.12 5.54
C THR A 329 2.96 -4.70 6.93
N ASP A 330 2.06 -4.33 7.86
CA ASP A 330 1.82 -5.04 9.10
C ASP A 330 0.66 -6.02 8.90
N LEU A 331 1.00 -7.27 8.59
CA LEU A 331 0.03 -8.31 8.25
C LEU A 331 -0.95 -8.60 9.40
N LEU A 332 -0.51 -8.48 10.65
CA LEU A 332 -1.36 -8.74 11.82
C LEU A 332 -2.46 -7.69 11.91
N ARG A 333 -2.08 -6.42 11.74
CA ARG A 333 -3.06 -5.32 11.67
C ARG A 333 -3.92 -5.43 10.42
N ALA A 334 -3.36 -5.80 9.26
CA ALA A 334 -4.14 -5.99 8.04
C ALA A 334 -5.20 -7.10 8.17
N ILE A 335 -4.94 -8.12 8.99
CA ILE A 335 -5.91 -9.19 9.34
C ILE A 335 -6.93 -8.71 10.37
N ALA A 336 -6.51 -7.98 11.40
CA ALA A 336 -7.34 -7.63 12.55
C ALA A 336 -8.16 -6.35 12.40
N GLU A 337 -7.70 -5.41 11.59
CA GLU A 337 -8.27 -4.06 11.44
C GLU A 337 -8.75 -3.86 9.99
N GLU A 338 -10.06 -3.81 9.77
CA GLU A 338 -10.63 -3.57 8.44
C GLU A 338 -10.11 -2.26 7.80
N GLY A 339 -9.87 -1.23 8.63
CA GLY A 339 -9.39 0.09 8.22
C GLY A 339 -7.88 0.20 7.99
N TYR A 340 -7.09 -0.87 8.18
CA TYR A 340 -5.62 -0.81 8.17
C TYR A 340 -5.03 -0.06 6.97
N PHE A 341 -5.39 -0.46 5.74
CA PHE A 341 -4.84 0.19 4.54
C PHE A 341 -5.32 1.63 4.37
N LEU A 342 -6.52 1.97 4.86
CA LEU A 342 -7.02 3.34 4.81
C LEU A 342 -6.20 4.24 5.73
N ASP A 343 -5.81 3.74 6.91
CA ASP A 343 -4.91 4.44 7.82
C ASP A 343 -3.52 4.63 7.21
N CYS A 344 -2.99 3.61 6.52
CA CYS A 344 -1.73 3.73 5.78
C CYS A 344 -1.80 4.84 4.73
N VAL A 345 -2.85 4.87 3.90
CA VAL A 345 -3.04 5.91 2.88
C VAL A 345 -3.12 7.29 3.52
N ARG A 346 -3.96 7.47 4.54
CA ARG A 346 -4.10 8.76 5.24
C ARG A 346 -2.77 9.27 5.79
N LYS A 347 -2.00 8.39 6.44
CA LYS A 347 -0.68 8.74 6.97
C LYS A 347 0.29 9.18 5.85
N CYS A 348 0.29 8.48 4.72
CA CYS A 348 1.07 8.87 3.55
C CYS A 348 0.65 10.23 2.99
N GLU A 349 -0.64 10.54 2.89
CA GLU A 349 -1.11 11.85 2.43
C GLU A 349 -0.67 12.97 3.38
N GLU A 350 -0.89 12.79 4.69
CA GLU A 350 -0.49 13.76 5.73
C GLU A 350 1.01 14.05 5.68
N ASN A 351 1.84 13.01 5.57
CA ASN A 351 3.29 13.13 5.51
C ASN A 351 3.79 13.67 4.15
N TYR A 352 3.08 13.39 3.05
CA TYR A 352 3.49 13.85 1.72
C TYR A 352 3.40 15.37 1.59
N GLU A 353 2.37 16.01 2.13
CA GLU A 353 2.30 17.48 2.12
C GLU A 353 3.45 18.12 2.90
N HIS A 354 3.81 17.55 4.06
CA HIS A 354 4.97 18.01 4.82
C HIS A 354 6.27 17.81 4.04
N TYR A 355 6.44 16.63 3.43
CA TYR A 355 7.61 16.31 2.62
C TYR A 355 7.77 17.25 1.40
N LEU A 356 6.68 17.59 0.71
CA LEU A 356 6.71 18.53 -0.40
C LEU A 356 7.10 19.95 0.05
N SER A 357 6.65 20.38 1.24
CA SER A 357 7.04 21.69 1.78
C SER A 357 8.53 21.77 2.06
N THR A 358 9.14 20.69 2.59
CA THR A 358 10.58 20.66 2.86
C THR A 358 11.43 20.70 1.59
N LEU A 359 10.94 20.15 0.48
CA LEU A 359 11.64 20.18 -0.81
C LEU A 359 11.59 21.56 -1.50
N GLN A 360 10.69 22.45 -1.10
CA GLN A 360 10.59 23.81 -1.65
C GLN A 360 11.53 24.79 -0.92
N ASP A 361 11.95 24.44 0.29
CA ASP A 361 12.85 25.24 1.13
C ASP A 361 14.34 24.91 0.88
N GLU A 362 14.64 23.83 0.14
CA GLU A 362 15.98 23.42 -0.33
C GLU A 362 16.27 23.92 -1.75
#